data_AF-A0A3G6K8C3-F1
#
_entry.id   AF-A0A3G6K8C3-F1
#
_cell.length_a   1.000
_cell.length_b   1.000
_cell.length_c   1.000
_cell.angle_alpha   90.00
_cell.angle_beta   90.00
_cell.angle_gamma   90.00
#
_symmetry.space_group_name_H-M   'P 1'
#
loop_
_entity.id
_entity.type
_entity.pdbx_description
1 polymer ?
#
loop_
_entity_poly.entity_id
_entity_poly.type
_entity_poly.pdbx_seq_one_letter_code
_entity_poly.pdbx_strand_id
1 'polypeptide(L)' 'MVDHFPNHALLLTGYNRSKIYYNDPWTGKKASMSAKNFWYHYSTLKWLSGSKRALSY' A
#
# COMPACT_ATOMS: atom_id res chain seq x y z
N MET A 1 -4.12 5.11 -9.52
CA MET A 1 -5.15 5.64 -8.60
C MET A 1 -5.99 4.43 -8.22
N VAL A 2 -5.89 3.95 -6.99
CA VAL A 2 -6.72 2.85 -6.48
C VAL A 2 -7.89 3.52 -5.79
N ASP A 3 -9.07 3.38 -6.40
CA ASP A 3 -10.42 3.72 -5.93
C ASP A 3 -10.57 4.90 -4.97
N HIS A 4 -10.83 6.09 -5.52
CA HIS A 4 -11.57 7.27 -5.00
C HIS A 4 -11.48 7.72 -3.51
N PHE A 5 -10.65 7.09 -2.69
CA PHE A 5 -10.33 7.47 -1.32
C PHE A 5 -8.84 7.82 -1.27
N PRO A 6 -8.47 9.00 -0.76
CA PRO A 6 -7.07 9.45 -0.75
C PRO A 6 -6.17 8.58 0.15
N ASN A 7 -6.76 7.81 1.08
CA ASN A 7 -6.06 6.97 2.04
C ASN A 7 -6.65 5.55 2.01
N HIS A 8 -5.85 4.56 1.66
CA HIS A 8 -6.20 3.15 1.75
C HIS A 8 -5.21 2.43 2.67
N ALA A 9 -5.72 1.74 3.69
CA ALA A 9 -4.89 0.96 4.60
C ALA A 9 -4.71 -0.44 4.02
N LEU A 10 -3.47 -0.86 3.80
CA LEU A 10 -3.15 -2.17 3.23
C LEU A 10 -2.39 -3.01 4.26
N LEU A 11 -2.81 -4.26 4.43
CA LEU A 11 -2.03 -5.22 5.20
C LEU A 11 -0.99 -5.86 4.28
N LEU A 12 0.29 -5.50 4.44
CA LEU A 12 1.37 -6.20 3.74
C LEU A 12 1.50 -7.63 4.27
N THR A 13 1.46 -8.59 3.35
CA THR A 13 1.62 -10.02 3.66
C THR A 13 2.89 -10.62 3.08
N GLY A 14 3.57 -9.90 2.19
CA GLY A 14 4.87 -10.29 1.66
C GLY A 14 5.38 -9.33 0.59
N TYR A 15 6.68 -9.42 0.30
CA TYR A 15 7.31 -8.64 -0.77
C TYR A 15 8.41 -9.44 -1.47
N ASN A 16 8.65 -9.14 -2.73
CA ASN A 16 9.85 -9.55 -3.47
C ASN A 16 10.44 -8.31 -4.18
N ARG A 17 11.54 -8.47 -4.94
CA ARG A 17 12.22 -7.33 -5.60
C ARG A 17 11.33 -6.52 -6.54
N SER A 18 10.24 -7.09 -7.07
CA SER A 18 9.42 -6.46 -8.11
C SER A 18 7.95 -6.29 -7.74
N LYS A 19 7.45 -7.02 -6.72
CA LYS A 19 6.05 -7.08 -6.34
C LYS A 19 5.88 -7.01 -4.83
N ILE A 20 4.83 -6.33 -4.41
CA ILE A 20 4.33 -6.30 -3.03
C ILE A 20 2.99 -7.00 -3.01
N TYR A 21 2.84 -7.93 -2.07
CA TYR A 21 1.62 -8.69 -1.81
C TYR A 21 0.95 -8.09 -0.58
N TYR A 22 -0.35 -7.83 -0.70
CA TYR A 22 -1.13 -7.25 0.38
C TYR A 22 -2.56 -7.79 0.36
N ASN A 23 -3.17 -7.83 1.53
CA ASN A 23 -4.61 -8.07 1.63
C ASN A 23 -5.32 -6.73 1.57
N ASP A 24 -6.22 -6.59 0.61
CA ASP A 24 -7.06 -5.41 0.51
C ASP A 24 -8.27 -5.60 1.45
N PRO A 25 -8.39 -4.80 2.53
CA PRO A 25 -9.49 -4.95 3.49
C PRO A 25 -10.85 -4.58 2.90
N TRP A 26 -10.90 -3.83 1.80
CA TRP A 26 -12.15 -3.49 1.13
C TRP A 26 -12.73 -4.68 0.37
N THR A 27 -11.88 -5.48 -0.27
CA THR A 27 -12.32 -6.62 -1.08
C THR A 27 -12.18 -7.96 -0.37
N GLY A 28 -11.46 -8.02 0.75
CA GLY A 28 -11.11 -9.26 1.46
C GLY A 28 -10.21 -10.20 0.65
N LYS A 29 -9.62 -9.72 -0.46
CA LYS A 29 -8.85 -10.53 -1.39
C LYS A 29 -7.36 -10.22 -1.30
N LYS A 30 -6.56 -11.23 -1.63
CA LYS A 30 -5.11 -11.09 -1.87
C LYS A 30 -4.91 -10.34 -3.18
N ALA A 31 -4.25 -9.20 -3.11
CA ALA A 31 -3.87 -8.40 -4.25
C ALA A 31 -2.34 -8.25 -4.30
N SER A 32 -1.85 -7.84 -5.46
CA SER A 32 -0.44 -7.53 -5.62
C SER A 32 -0.27 -6.32 -6.53
N MET A 33 0.74 -5.52 -6.24
CA MET A 33 1.14 -4.41 -7.11
C MET A 33 2.65 -4.41 -7.30
N SER A 34 3.13 -3.71 -8.33
CA SER A 34 4.56 -3.54 -8.52
C SER A 34 5.16 -2.73 -7.38
N ALA A 35 6.37 -3.11 -6.93
CA ALA A 35 7.06 -2.38 -5.87
C ALA A 35 7.25 -0.90 -6.23
N LYS A 36 7.53 -0.59 -7.51
CA LYS A 36 7.66 0.79 -8.02
C LYS A 36 6.38 1.59 -7.81
N ASN A 37 5.22 1.04 -8.15
CA ASN A 37 3.94 1.73 -7.96
C ASN A 37 3.61 1.88 -6.47
N PHE A 38 3.88 0.86 -5.66
CA PHE A 38 3.70 0.95 -4.22
C PHE A 38 4.52 2.08 -3.62
N TRP A 39 5.83 2.13 -3.90
CA TRP A 39 6.71 3.16 -3.36
C TRP A 39 6.35 4.56 -3.86
N TYR A 40 5.91 4.68 -5.11
CA TYR A 40 5.38 5.94 -5.64
C TYR A 40 4.13 6.39 -4.90
N HIS A 41 3.16 5.48 -4.68
CA HIS A 41 1.97 5.81 -3.91
C HIS A 41 2.31 6.14 -2.46
N TYR A 42 3.14 5.32 -1.81
CA TYR A 42 3.56 5.49 -0.42
C TYR A 42 4.32 6.80 -0.18
N SER A 43 5.18 7.23 -1.13
CA SER A 43 5.91 8.50 -1.03
C SER A 43 5.06 9.73 -1.35
N THR A 44 4.03 9.57 -2.18
CA THR A 44 3.13 10.66 -2.60
C THR A 44 1.93 10.87 -1.67
N LEU A 45 1.85 10.11 -0.55
CA LEU A 45 0.83 10.30 0.50
C LEU A 45 0.97 11.67 1.17
N LYS A 46 0.36 12.70 0.56
CA LYS A 46 0.34 14.08 1.07
C LYS A 46 -0.37 14.21 2.41
N TRP A 47 -1.37 13.36 2.66
CA TRP A 47 -2.21 13.44 3.87
C TRP A 47 -1.46 13.07 5.16
N LEU A 48 -0.28 12.46 5.05
CA LEU A 48 0.58 12.13 6.18
C LEU A 48 1.69 13.17 6.43
N SER A 49 1.74 14.27 5.68
CA SER A 49 2.87 15.22 5.70
C SER A 49 4.23 14.51 5.50
N GLY A 50 4.26 13.48 4.65
CA GLY A 50 5.45 12.63 4.47
C GLY A 50 5.73 11.63 5.59
N SER A 51 4.85 11.52 6.61
CA SER A 51 4.97 10.53 7.68
C SER A 51 4.64 9.13 7.16
N LYS A 52 5.67 8.39 6.73
CA LYS A 52 5.58 6.99 6.33
C LYS A 52 5.14 6.13 7.53
N ARG A 53 3.84 5.90 7.68
CA ARG A 53 3.28 5.11 8.80
C ARG A 53 3.27 3.63 8.45
N ALA A 54 3.76 2.82 9.37
CA ALA A 54 3.67 1.36 9.36
C ALA A 54 3.57 0.88 10.82
N LEU A 55 2.75 -0.14 11.06
CA LEU A 55 2.62 -0.81 12.35
C LEU A 55 2.93 -2.28 12.14
N SER A 56 3.83 -2.82 12.95
CA SER A 56 4.19 -4.24 13.03
C SER A 56 4.33 -4.60 14.51
N TYR A 57 3.96 -5.82 14.89
CA TYR A 57 4.16 -6.37 16.24
C TYR A 57 5.38 -7.29 16.25
#